data_AF-A0A803R9H0-F1
#
_entry.id   AF-A0A803R9H0-F1
#
_cell.length_a   1.000
_cell.length_b   1.000
_cell.length_c   1.000
_cell.angle_alpha   90.00
_cell.angle_beta   90.00
_cell.angle_gamma   90.00
#
_symmetry.space_group_name_H-M   'P 1'
#
loop_
_entity.id
_entity.type
_entity.pdbx_description
1 polymer ?
#
loop_
_entity_poly.entity_id
_entity_poly.type
_entity_poly.pdbx_seq_one_letter_code
_entity_poly.pdbx_strand_id
1 'polypeptide(L)'
;MKDKQYGMVGDGDSVFLENMANIILEAMLIFWDFLRKDNKTIINQKVSHKMEIGPADSKLLIDIQKDLHKKDRKVKDVQRSGNCVVKKFQKKQEQKGGLEQALFHAQVELRLIARVLNMSRLTRDHLIWCQRKLNQISFFHRKVHMETSFLLFPC
;
A
#
# COMPACT_ATOMS: atom_id res chain seq x y z
N MET A 1 -21.08 58.86 -4.22
CA MET A 1 -21.90 57.81 -3.57
C MET A 1 -21.33 56.46 -3.95
N LYS A 2 -20.99 55.64 -2.93
CA LYS A 2 -20.88 54.16 -2.88
C LYS A 2 -19.66 53.45 -3.52
N ASP A 3 -18.65 53.25 -2.67
CA ASP A 3 -18.05 51.97 -2.21
C ASP A 3 -17.85 50.83 -3.25
N LYS A 4 -16.61 50.40 -3.55
CA LYS A 4 -15.68 49.54 -2.78
C LYS A 4 -16.17 48.08 -2.65
N GLN A 5 -15.44 47.14 -3.27
CA GLN A 5 -14.70 46.05 -2.62
C GLN A 5 -14.43 44.89 -3.62
N TYR A 6 -13.27 44.91 -4.29
CA TYR A 6 -12.70 43.70 -4.90
C TYR A 6 -12.00 42.92 -3.79
N GLY A 7 -12.58 41.77 -3.42
CA GLY A 7 -12.00 40.86 -2.43
C GLY A 7 -10.68 40.29 -2.93
N MET A 8 -9.61 40.52 -2.19
CA MET A 8 -8.38 39.74 -2.31
C MET A 8 -8.59 38.41 -1.60
N VAL A 9 -8.93 37.38 -2.38
CA VAL A 9 -8.75 35.97 -2.04
C VAL A 9 -7.59 35.51 -2.91
N GLY A 10 -6.43 35.17 -2.34
CA GLY A 10 -5.33 34.78 -3.23
C GLY A 10 -3.96 34.45 -2.65
N ASP A 11 -3.77 34.39 -1.32
CA ASP A 11 -2.43 34.08 -0.78
C ASP A 11 -2.47 33.09 0.40
N GLY A 12 -3.39 33.32 1.36
CA GLY A 12 -3.54 32.44 2.52
C GLY A 12 -3.93 30.99 2.20
N ASP A 13 -4.76 30.77 1.18
CA ASP A 13 -5.25 29.43 0.82
C ASP A 13 -4.16 28.57 0.16
N SER A 14 -3.26 29.19 -0.61
CA SER A 14 -2.14 28.49 -1.25
C SER A 14 -1.10 28.06 -0.20
N VAL A 15 -0.78 28.94 0.74
CA VAL A 15 0.13 28.64 1.86
C VAL A 15 -0.46 27.58 2.79
N PHE A 16 -1.78 27.62 3.03
CA PHE A 16 -2.47 26.59 3.81
C PHE A 16 -2.49 25.22 3.12
N LEU A 17 -2.74 25.19 1.81
CA LEU A 17 -2.74 23.96 1.02
C LEU A 17 -1.34 23.32 0.97
N GLU A 18 -0.30 24.13 0.79
CA GLU A 18 1.09 23.69 0.83
C GLU A 18 1.47 23.12 2.22
N ASN A 19 1.07 23.79 3.29
CA ASN A 19 1.27 23.30 4.65
C ASN A 19 0.55 21.96 4.91
N MET A 20 -0.69 21.81 4.42
CA MET A 20 -1.43 20.54 4.51
C MET A 20 -0.74 19.42 3.75
N ALA A 21 -0.28 19.68 2.53
CA ALA A 21 0.44 18.71 1.73
C ALA A 21 1.72 18.24 2.43
N ASN A 22 2.47 19.16 3.04
CA ASN A 22 3.66 18.84 3.83
C ASN A 22 3.34 17.97 5.05
N ILE A 23 2.26 18.28 5.80
CA ILE A 23 1.83 17.46 6.94
C ILE A 23 1.45 16.05 6.50
N ILE A 24 0.71 15.91 5.39
CA ILE A 24 0.33 14.61 4.84
C ILE A 24 1.59 13.83 4.43
N LEU A 25 2.53 14.47 3.75
CA LEU A 25 3.77 13.85 3.32
C LEU A 25 4.61 13.37 4.51
N GLU A 26 4.80 14.19 5.53
CA GLU A 26 5.48 13.81 6.77
C GLU A 26 4.78 12.64 7.47
N ALA A 27 3.44 12.68 7.59
CA ALA A 27 2.67 11.59 8.17
C ALA A 27 2.85 10.28 7.37
N MET A 28 2.85 10.36 6.04
CA MET A 28 3.08 9.20 5.16
C MET A 28 4.51 8.65 5.31
N LEU A 29 5.53 9.51 5.45
CA LEU A 29 6.93 9.11 5.68
C LEU A 29 7.14 8.45 7.04
N ILE A 30 6.53 8.99 8.10
CA ILE A 30 6.56 8.38 9.44
C ILE A 30 5.89 7.00 9.40
N PHE A 31 4.72 6.91 8.75
CA PHE A 31 4.03 5.63 8.57
C PHE A 31 4.85 4.63 7.76
N TRP A 32 5.58 5.09 6.74
CA TRP A 32 6.50 4.25 5.97
C TRP A 32 7.62 3.65 6.82
N ASP A 33 8.25 4.47 7.66
CA ASP A 33 9.32 3.99 8.54
C ASP A 33 8.78 2.98 9.55
N PHE A 34 7.58 3.22 10.09
CA PHE A 34 6.86 2.26 10.91
C PHE A 34 6.63 0.93 10.17
N LEU A 35 6.08 0.96 8.95
CA LEU A 35 5.83 -0.25 8.16
C LEU A 35 7.11 -1.01 7.79
N ARG A 36 8.24 -0.32 7.60
CA ARG A 36 9.53 -0.94 7.35
C ARG A 36 10.03 -1.71 8.58
N LYS A 37 9.81 -1.15 9.77
CA LYS A 37 10.18 -1.74 11.06
C LYS A 37 9.18 -2.80 11.54
N ASP A 38 7.97 -2.84 10.97
CA ASP A 38 6.98 -3.89 11.23
C ASP A 38 7.45 -5.23 10.63
N ASN A 39 8.33 -5.88 11.40
CA ASN A 39 8.91 -7.19 11.14
C ASN A 39 7.96 -8.33 11.52
N LYS A 40 6.68 -8.05 11.82
CA LYS A 40 5.63 -9.08 11.95
C LYS A 40 5.36 -9.68 10.58
N THR A 41 6.32 -10.52 10.22
CA THR A 41 6.35 -11.53 9.19
C THR A 41 4.99 -11.79 8.58
N ILE A 42 4.91 -11.47 7.29
CA ILE A 42 4.08 -12.15 6.27
C ILE A 42 4.20 -13.71 6.39
N ILE A 43 5.17 -14.20 7.17
CA ILE A 43 5.73 -15.55 7.21
C ILE A 43 5.42 -16.32 8.51
N ASN A 44 4.80 -15.75 9.57
CA ASN A 44 4.50 -16.54 10.78
C ASN A 44 3.24 -17.41 10.60
N GLN A 45 3.34 -18.38 9.69
CA GLN A 45 2.42 -19.49 9.40
C GLN A 45 2.29 -20.50 10.56
N LYS A 46 2.15 -20.03 11.80
CA LYS A 46 1.81 -20.88 12.94
C LYS A 46 0.55 -20.41 13.67
N VAL A 47 -0.22 -19.48 13.11
CA VAL A 47 -1.53 -19.16 13.66
C VAL A 47 -2.51 -20.25 13.22
N SER A 48 -2.86 -21.07 14.19
CA SER A 48 -3.85 -22.13 14.12
C SER A 48 -5.24 -21.56 13.82
N HIS A 49 -5.48 -21.07 12.60
CA HIS A 49 -6.85 -20.77 12.12
C HIS A 49 -7.67 -22.06 11.87
N LYS A 50 -7.12 -23.23 12.22
CA LYS A 50 -7.71 -24.56 12.00
C LYS A 50 -9.03 -24.79 12.75
N MET A 51 -9.43 -23.91 13.67
CA MET A 51 -10.58 -24.19 14.55
C MET A 51 -11.94 -23.67 14.05
N GLU A 52 -12.01 -22.73 13.09
CA GLU A 52 -13.31 -22.15 12.67
C GLU A 52 -13.53 -22.06 11.15
N ILE A 53 -12.55 -22.47 10.33
CA ILE A 53 -12.60 -22.27 8.87
C ILE A 53 -13.03 -23.57 8.18
N GLY A 54 -14.15 -23.53 7.44
CA GLY A 54 -14.65 -24.65 6.65
C GLY A 54 -13.68 -25.09 5.53
N PRO A 55 -13.84 -26.30 4.96
CA PRO A 55 -12.89 -26.86 3.99
C PRO A 55 -12.70 -26.01 2.73
N ALA A 56 -13.76 -25.35 2.25
CA ALA A 56 -13.68 -24.45 1.10
C ALA A 56 -12.86 -23.18 1.40
N ASP A 57 -13.05 -22.61 2.60
CA ASP A 57 -12.33 -21.41 3.04
C ASP A 57 -10.86 -21.71 3.38
N SER A 58 -10.55 -22.94 3.81
CA SER A 58 -9.18 -23.42 4.03
C SER A 58 -8.37 -23.42 2.72
N LYS A 59 -8.96 -23.93 1.63
CA LYS A 59 -8.33 -23.88 0.30
C LYS A 59 -8.11 -22.42 -0.15
N LEU A 60 -9.13 -21.58 -0.01
CA LEU A 60 -9.04 -20.16 -0.34
C LEU A 60 -7.93 -19.44 0.44
N LEU A 61 -7.80 -19.72 1.74
CA LEU A 61 -6.74 -19.18 2.59
C LEU A 61 -5.34 -19.58 2.08
N ILE A 62 -5.14 -20.85 1.72
CA ILE A 62 -3.87 -21.33 1.18
C ILE A 62 -3.51 -20.60 -0.12
N ASP A 63 -4.49 -20.44 -1.01
CA ASP A 63 -4.29 -19.76 -2.29
C ASP A 63 -3.96 -18.28 -2.10
N ILE A 64 -4.65 -17.59 -1.19
CA ILE A 64 -4.36 -16.20 -0.80
C ILE A 64 -2.95 -16.07 -0.22
N GLN A 65 -2.55 -16.97 0.70
CA GLN A 65 -1.20 -16.94 1.29
C GLN A 65 -0.11 -17.14 0.24
N LYS A 66 -0.31 -18.07 -0.71
CA LYS A 66 0.63 -18.29 -1.83
C LYS A 66 0.77 -17.05 -2.70
N ASP A 67 -0.35 -16.40 -3.03
CA ASP A 67 -0.33 -15.22 -3.89
C ASP A 67 0.28 -14.00 -3.17
N LEU A 68 -0.09 -13.77 -1.90
CA LEU A 68 0.56 -12.76 -1.04
C LEU A 68 2.07 -12.94 -1.02
N HIS A 69 2.55 -14.17 -0.78
CA HIS A 69 3.98 -14.46 -0.72
C HIS A 69 4.67 -14.32 -2.09
N LYS A 70 3.97 -14.56 -3.19
CA LYS A 70 4.45 -14.34 -4.55
C LYS A 70 4.59 -12.84 -4.84
N LYS A 71 3.61 -12.02 -4.49
CA LYS A 71 3.62 -10.57 -4.74
C LYS A 71 4.61 -9.84 -3.85
N ASP A 72 4.76 -10.24 -2.58
CA ASP A 72 5.79 -9.71 -1.68
C ASP A 72 7.20 -9.92 -2.23
N ARG A 73 7.50 -11.13 -2.74
CA ARG A 73 8.77 -11.39 -3.43
C ARG A 73 8.96 -10.46 -4.65
N LYS A 74 7.94 -10.33 -5.49
CA LYS A 74 8.02 -9.42 -6.67
C LYS A 74 8.27 -7.96 -6.28
N VAL A 75 7.62 -7.43 -5.25
CA VAL A 75 7.87 -6.07 -4.74
C VAL A 75 9.33 -5.92 -4.31
N LYS A 76 9.84 -6.88 -3.52
CA LYS A 76 11.24 -6.88 -3.07
C LYS A 76 12.22 -6.97 -4.25
N ASP A 77 11.91 -7.75 -5.27
CA ASP A 77 12.76 -7.89 -6.46
C ASP A 77 12.78 -6.60 -7.29
N VAL A 78 11.63 -5.94 -7.48
CA VAL A 78 11.57 -4.62 -8.12
C VAL A 78 12.41 -3.60 -7.35
N GLN A 79 12.25 -3.55 -6.02
CA GLN A 79 13.00 -2.64 -5.14
C GLN A 79 14.52 -2.90 -5.18
N ARG A 80 14.94 -4.16 -5.19
CA ARG A 80 16.37 -4.54 -5.30
C ARG A 80 16.95 -4.21 -6.67
N SER A 81 16.19 -4.45 -7.75
CA SER A 81 16.63 -4.16 -9.12
C SER A 81 16.81 -2.65 -9.38
N GLY A 82 15.99 -1.80 -8.74
CA GLY A 82 16.16 -0.34 -8.74
C GLY A 82 17.41 0.13 -8.00
N ASN A 83 17.95 -0.67 -7.08
CA ASN A 83 19.14 -0.36 -6.30
C ASN A 83 20.47 -0.67 -7.00
N CYS A 84 20.50 -1.45 -8.10
CA CYS A 84 21.75 -2.03 -8.61
C CYS A 84 22.36 -1.30 -9.84
N VAL A 85 21.62 -0.57 -10.69
CA VAL A 85 22.24 0.02 -11.91
C VAL A 85 21.86 1.50 -12.18
N VAL A 86 20.79 2.03 -11.57
CA VAL A 86 20.21 3.34 -11.96
C VAL A 86 20.32 4.44 -10.90
N LYS A 87 20.81 4.13 -9.69
CA LYS A 87 21.05 5.12 -8.61
C LYS A 87 21.98 6.27 -9.00
N LYS A 88 22.83 6.10 -10.04
CA LYS A 88 23.71 7.17 -10.56
C LYS A 88 23.07 8.09 -11.62
N PHE A 89 21.95 7.72 -12.25
CA PHE A 89 21.39 8.49 -13.39
C PHE A 89 20.06 9.19 -13.10
N GLN A 90 19.23 8.72 -12.17
CA GLN A 90 17.86 9.25 -11.98
C GLN A 90 17.70 10.21 -10.80
N LYS A 91 18.77 10.81 -10.27
CA LYS A 91 18.65 11.91 -9.29
C LYS A 91 18.19 13.23 -9.94
N LYS A 92 17.90 13.24 -11.25
CA LYS A 92 17.76 14.47 -12.05
C LYS A 92 16.47 14.68 -12.82
N GLN A 93 15.45 13.82 -12.72
CA GLN A 93 14.21 14.08 -13.47
C GLN A 93 12.95 13.72 -12.69
N GLU A 94 12.08 14.70 -12.61
CA GLU A 94 10.77 14.82 -11.96
C GLU A 94 9.70 13.81 -12.45
N GLN A 95 10.08 12.62 -12.92
CA GLN A 95 9.17 11.51 -13.25
C GLN A 95 9.16 10.39 -12.18
N LYS A 96 9.73 10.67 -11.00
CA LYS A 96 9.91 9.69 -9.92
C LYS A 96 8.72 9.50 -8.98
N GLY A 97 7.76 10.43 -8.96
CA GLY A 97 6.63 10.39 -8.03
C GLY A 97 5.77 9.13 -8.21
N GLY A 98 5.30 8.83 -9.43
CA GLY A 98 4.30 7.78 -9.66
C GLY A 98 4.81 6.35 -9.51
N LEU A 99 6.05 6.04 -9.95
CA LEU A 99 6.59 4.68 -9.87
C LEU A 99 7.02 4.32 -8.43
N GLU A 100 7.61 5.26 -7.71
CA GLU A 100 7.90 5.08 -6.28
C GLU A 100 6.61 5.00 -5.47
N GLN A 101 5.59 5.80 -5.81
CA GLN A 101 4.27 5.78 -5.16
C GLN A 101 3.51 4.46 -5.39
N ALA A 102 3.48 3.91 -6.61
CA ALA A 102 2.80 2.64 -6.89
C ALA A 102 3.48 1.46 -6.18
N LEU A 103 4.82 1.44 -6.14
CA LEU A 103 5.58 0.43 -5.40
C LEU A 103 5.32 0.54 -3.88
N PHE A 104 5.31 1.78 -3.36
CA PHE A 104 4.99 2.08 -1.97
C PHE A 104 3.56 1.62 -1.63
N HIS A 105 2.57 1.98 -2.45
CA HIS A 105 1.18 1.55 -2.27
C HIS A 105 1.05 0.02 -2.26
N ALA A 106 1.72 -0.69 -3.18
CA ALA A 106 1.71 -2.15 -3.18
C ALA A 106 2.33 -2.74 -1.92
N GLN A 107 3.42 -2.15 -1.42
CA GLN A 107 4.01 -2.59 -0.16
C GLN A 107 3.05 -2.38 1.02
N VAL A 108 2.36 -1.25 1.09
CA VAL A 108 1.35 -0.96 2.13
C VAL A 108 0.20 -1.97 2.04
N GLU A 109 -0.40 -2.17 0.87
CA GLU A 109 -1.52 -3.10 0.67
C GLU A 109 -1.13 -4.54 1.04
N LEU A 110 0.04 -5.02 0.62
CA LEU A 110 0.52 -6.36 0.99
C LEU A 110 0.72 -6.52 2.50
N ARG A 111 1.15 -5.45 3.20
CA ARG A 111 1.27 -5.47 4.68
C ARG A 111 -0.09 -5.47 5.36
N LEU A 112 -1.05 -4.70 4.85
CA LEU A 112 -2.43 -4.71 5.34
C LEU A 112 -3.06 -6.09 5.17
N ILE A 113 -2.97 -6.69 3.98
CA ILE A 113 -3.43 -8.05 3.71
C ILE A 113 -2.80 -9.05 4.68
N ALA A 114 -1.47 -9.00 4.85
CA ALA A 114 -0.78 -9.88 5.78
C ALA A 114 -1.28 -9.74 7.23
N ARG A 115 -1.60 -8.52 7.66
CA ARG A 115 -2.14 -8.26 9.00
C ARG A 115 -3.56 -8.78 9.15
N VAL A 116 -4.41 -8.60 8.14
CA VAL A 116 -5.77 -9.15 8.11
C VAL A 116 -5.74 -10.68 8.21
N LEU A 117 -4.85 -11.34 7.46
CA LEU A 117 -4.68 -12.79 7.52
C LEU A 117 -4.17 -13.29 8.87
N ASN A 118 -3.51 -12.44 9.66
CA ASN A 118 -2.99 -12.78 10.98
C ASN A 118 -3.94 -12.35 12.13
N MET A 119 -5.17 -11.92 11.84
CA MET A 119 -6.16 -11.61 12.89
C MET A 119 -6.58 -12.86 13.65
N SER A 120 -6.81 -12.75 14.96
CA SER A 120 -7.17 -13.89 15.83
C SER A 120 -8.45 -14.61 15.38
N ARG A 121 -9.39 -13.89 14.77
CA ARG A 121 -10.64 -14.42 14.22
C ARG A 121 -10.75 -14.05 12.75
N LEU A 122 -10.50 -15.02 11.88
CA LEU A 122 -10.50 -14.83 10.43
C LEU A 122 -11.82 -15.31 9.84
N THR A 123 -12.58 -14.41 9.22
CA THR A 123 -13.87 -14.72 8.58
C THR A 123 -13.72 -14.89 7.07
N ARG A 124 -14.74 -15.46 6.42
CA ARG A 124 -14.77 -15.58 4.96
C ARG A 124 -14.73 -14.22 4.25
N ASP A 125 -15.39 -13.20 4.80
CA ASP A 125 -15.37 -11.85 4.22
C ASP A 125 -13.96 -11.24 4.24
N HIS A 126 -13.19 -11.49 5.30
CA HIS A 126 -11.77 -11.13 5.34
C HIS A 126 -10.96 -11.82 4.23
N LEU A 127 -11.23 -13.12 3.96
CA LEU A 127 -10.56 -13.84 2.86
C LEU A 127 -10.94 -13.25 1.50
N ILE A 128 -12.22 -12.97 1.26
CA ILE A 128 -12.69 -12.37 0.00
C ILE A 128 -12.07 -10.99 -0.19
N TRP A 129 -12.00 -10.18 0.87
CA TRP A 129 -11.35 -8.87 0.84
C TRP A 129 -9.86 -9.00 0.50
N CYS A 130 -9.14 -9.90 1.16
CA CYS A 130 -7.72 -10.16 0.87
C CYS A 130 -7.50 -10.58 -0.58
N GLN A 131 -8.35 -11.46 -1.11
CA GLN A 131 -8.27 -11.91 -2.50
C GLN A 131 -8.52 -10.75 -3.49
N ARG A 132 -9.56 -9.94 -3.26
CA ARG A 132 -9.86 -8.77 -4.10
C ARG A 132 -8.72 -7.75 -4.08
N LYS A 133 -8.18 -7.46 -2.90
CA LYS A 133 -7.04 -6.55 -2.75
C LYS A 133 -5.80 -7.07 -3.45
N LEU A 134 -5.47 -8.35 -3.30
CA LEU A 134 -4.36 -8.94 -4.03
C LEU A 134 -4.56 -8.82 -5.54
N ASN A 135 -5.76 -9.10 -6.07
CA ASN A 135 -6.04 -9.03 -7.51
C ASN A 135 -5.82 -7.63 -8.11
N GLN A 136 -6.02 -6.58 -7.34
CA GLN A 136 -5.74 -5.20 -7.77
C GLN A 136 -4.24 -4.91 -7.93
N ILE A 137 -3.35 -5.74 -7.38
CA ILE A 137 -1.90 -5.57 -7.47
C ILE A 137 -1.36 -6.43 -8.62
N SER A 138 -1.02 -5.81 -9.74
CA SER A 138 -0.44 -6.51 -10.89
C SER A 138 1.01 -6.08 -11.13
N PHE A 139 1.76 -6.95 -11.80
CA PHE A 139 3.16 -6.71 -12.13
C PHE A 139 3.35 -6.95 -13.62
N PHE A 140 3.73 -5.90 -14.34
CA PHE A 140 4.10 -6.00 -15.75
C PHE A 140 5.59 -5.69 -15.87
N HIS A 141 6.35 -6.66 -16.38
CA HIS A 141 7.82 -6.64 -16.36
C HIS A 141 8.38 -6.40 -14.95
N ARG A 142 8.93 -5.20 -14.70
CA ARG A 142 9.49 -4.75 -13.41
C ARG A 142 8.73 -3.55 -12.83
N LYS A 143 7.51 -3.30 -13.30
CA LYS A 143 6.66 -2.21 -12.81
C LYS A 143 5.43 -2.76 -12.10
N VAL A 144 5.08 -2.08 -11.01
CA VAL A 144 3.85 -2.34 -10.25
C VAL A 144 2.74 -1.53 -10.89
N HIS A 145 1.61 -2.19 -11.13
CA HIS A 145 0.36 -1.56 -11.55
C HIS A 145 -0.70 -1.87 -10.50
N MET A 146 -1.43 -0.84 -10.08
CA MET A 146 -2.52 -0.98 -9.13
C MET A 146 -3.77 -0.30 -9.66
N GLU A 147 -4.88 -1.02 -9.64
CA GLU A 147 -6.20 -0.41 -9.78
C GLU A 147 -6.55 0.29 -8.47
N THR A 148 -6.90 1.58 -8.56
CA THR A 148 -7.31 2.37 -7.40
C THR A 148 -8.60 1.82 -6.80
N SER A 149 -8.59 1.52 -5.50
CA SER A 149 -9.78 1.09 -4.76
C SER A 149 -9.82 1.75 -3.40
N PHE A 150 -10.93 2.42 -3.08
CA PHE A 150 -11.12 3.15 -1.81
C PHE A 150 -11.52 2.26 -0.62
N LEU A 151 -11.64 0.95 -0.82
CA LEU A 151 -11.98 0.03 0.27
C LEU A 151 -10.75 -0.23 1.14
N LEU A 152 -10.52 0.62 2.14
CA LEU A 152 -9.32 0.55 2.99
C LEU A 152 -9.32 -0.66 3.93
N PHE A 153 -10.49 -1.19 4.29
CA PHE A 153 -10.63 -2.29 5.25
C PHE A 153 -11.70 -3.31 4.82
N PRO A 154 -11.61 -4.55 5.32
CA PRO A 154 -12.68 -5.52 5.17
C PRO A 154 -13.99 -4.98 5.78
N CYS A 155 -15.11 -5.24 5.10
CA CYS A 155 -16.46 -5.01 5.61
C CYS A 155 -17.12 -6.34 5.99
#